data_AF-A0A520CGU6-F1
#
_entry.id   AF-A0A520CGU6-F1
#
_cell.length_a   1.000
_cell.length_b   1.000
_cell.length_c   1.000
_cell.angle_alpha   90.00
_cell.angle_beta   90.00
_cell.angle_gamma   90.00
#
_symmetry.space_group_name_H-M   'P 1'
#
loop_
_entity.id
_entity.type
_entity.pdbx_description
1 polymer ?
#
loop_
_entity_poly.entity_id
_entity_poly.type
_entity_poly.pdbx_seq_one_letter_code
_entity_poly.pdbx_strand_id
1 'polypeptide(L)'
;MKNVIRTTSIISYLLIILAGQMISLPFFLWLIFTTFDFGNIDQLFAIFGLIGIILNLTKWRTNIIVTILSFILMLSPIISRLVQVPIEMFDYLAFQIPLTIFIITYLTYIIINAKEELLVTRALQ
;
A
#
# COMPACT_ATOMS: atom_id res chain seq x y z
N MET A 1 0.06 -14.64 -13.73
CA MET A 1 -0.09 -14.68 -12.25
C MET A 1 0.41 -13.39 -11.58
N LYS A 2 1.63 -12.92 -11.87
CA LYS A 2 2.19 -11.67 -11.32
C LYS A 2 1.24 -10.47 -11.34
N ASN A 3 0.65 -10.15 -12.49
CA ASN A 3 -0.28 -9.02 -12.62
C ASN A 3 -1.54 -9.20 -11.78
N VAL A 4 -2.05 -10.43 -11.63
CA VAL A 4 -3.22 -10.73 -10.79
C VAL A 4 -2.88 -10.45 -9.34
N ILE A 5 -1.75 -10.97 -8.84
CA ILE A 5 -1.29 -10.75 -7.46
C ILE A 5 -1.10 -9.26 -7.17
N ARG A 6 -0.49 -8.51 -8.10
CA ARG A 6 -0.36 -7.05 -7.99
C ARG A 6 -1.72 -6.34 -7.95
N THR A 7 -2.64 -6.71 -8.85
CA THR A 7 -3.96 -6.08 -8.88
C THR A 7 -4.76 -6.40 -7.62
N THR A 8 -4.69 -7.65 -7.13
CA THR A 8 -5.30 -8.04 -5.86
C THR A 8 -4.74 -7.23 -4.70
N SER A 9 -3.42 -7.03 -4.62
CA SER A 9 -2.83 -6.24 -3.53
C SER A 9 -3.32 -4.80 -3.52
N ILE A 10 -3.34 -4.14 -4.68
CA ILE A 10 -3.80 -2.75 -4.82
C ILE A 10 -5.30 -2.64 -4.51
N ILE A 11 -6.13 -3.56 -5.02
CA ILE A 11 -7.57 -3.55 -4.73
C ILE A 11 -7.81 -3.73 -3.23
N SER A 12 -7.14 -4.70 -2.59
CA SER A 12 -7.27 -4.91 -1.15
C SER A 12 -6.83 -3.69 -0.34
N TYR A 13 -5.76 -2.99 -0.77
CA TYR A 13 -5.34 -1.75 -0.16
C TYR A 13 -6.42 -0.65 -0.23
N LEU A 14 -7.05 -0.47 -1.39
CA LEU A 14 -8.10 0.53 -1.59
C LEU A 14 -9.40 0.20 -0.82
N LEU A 15 -9.62 -1.09 -0.53
CA LEU A 15 -10.76 -1.58 0.24
C LEU A 15 -10.58 -1.50 1.76
N ILE A 16 -9.41 -1.11 2.26
CA ILE A 16 -9.22 -0.86 3.70
C ILE A 16 -10.22 0.21 4.14
N ILE A 17 -10.94 -0.03 5.23
CA ILE A 17 -11.86 0.93 5.83
C ILE A 17 -11.25 1.46 7.12
N LEU A 18 -11.27 2.78 7.32
CA LEU A 18 -10.94 3.41 8.59
C LEU A 18 -12.24 3.79 9.32
N ALA A 19 -12.57 3.04 10.37
CA ALA A 19 -13.67 3.28 11.29
C ALA A 19 -13.11 3.49 12.71
N GLY A 20 -12.53 4.66 12.98
CA GLY A 20 -11.89 4.96 14.27
C GLY A 20 -12.62 5.99 15.12
N GLN A 21 -13.15 7.06 14.52
CA GLN A 21 -13.98 8.04 15.22
C GLN A 21 -14.90 8.71 14.18
N MET A 22 -16.20 8.46 14.31
CA MET A 22 -17.35 9.14 13.70
C MET A 22 -17.73 8.89 12.22
N ILE A 23 -16.83 8.48 11.31
CA ILE A 23 -17.24 8.10 9.93
C ILE A 23 -16.39 6.92 9.44
N SER A 24 -17.05 5.85 8.98
CA SER A 24 -16.40 4.77 8.22
C SER A 24 -16.00 5.30 6.84
N LEU A 25 -14.79 5.82 6.73
CA LEU A 25 -14.29 6.36 5.46
C LEU A 25 -13.43 5.28 4.77
N PRO A 26 -13.75 4.91 3.51
CA PRO A 26 -12.83 4.14 2.68
C PRO A 26 -11.45 4.80 2.67
N PHE A 27 -10.40 4.01 2.87
CA PHE A 27 -9.05 4.52 3.05
C PHE A 27 -8.56 5.32 1.84
N PHE A 28 -8.98 4.97 0.63
CA PHE A 28 -8.63 5.74 -0.56
C PHE A 28 -9.22 7.16 -0.55
N LEU A 29 -10.43 7.35 -0.03
CA LEU A 29 -11.02 8.69 0.13
C LEU A 29 -10.25 9.47 1.18
N TRP A 30 -9.88 8.82 2.28
CA TRP A 30 -9.03 9.43 3.30
C TRP A 30 -7.72 9.93 2.71
N LEU A 31 -7.02 9.13 1.88
CA LEU A 31 -5.80 9.55 1.20
C LEU A 31 -6.03 10.81 0.35
N ILE A 32 -7.07 10.82 -0.48
CA ILE A 32 -7.37 11.95 -1.37
C ILE A 32 -7.64 13.22 -0.56
N PHE A 33 -8.57 13.19 0.40
CA PHE A 33 -8.90 14.39 1.17
C PHE A 33 -7.73 14.91 1.99
N THR A 34 -6.97 14.00 2.61
CA THR A 34 -5.85 14.34 3.48
C THR A 34 -4.70 14.96 2.69
N THR A 35 -4.53 14.64 1.39
CA THR A 35 -3.51 15.33 0.57
C THR A 35 -3.74 16.83 0.39
N PHE A 36 -4.96 17.32 0.61
CA PHE A 36 -5.29 18.75 0.56
C PHE A 36 -5.38 19.40 1.96
N ASP A 37 -5.08 18.66 3.03
CA ASP A 37 -5.09 19.16 4.40
C ASP A 37 -3.74 19.81 4.77
N PHE A 38 -3.51 21.01 4.25
CA PHE A 38 -2.22 21.71 4.37
C PHE A 38 -1.88 22.05 5.82
N GLY A 39 -0.65 21.71 6.22
CA GLY A 39 -0.14 21.96 7.58
C GLY A 39 -0.35 20.79 8.55
N ASN A 40 -1.03 19.73 8.11
CA ASN A 40 -1.16 18.47 8.86
C ASN A 40 -0.06 17.48 8.46
N ILE A 41 0.54 16.79 9.43
CA ILE A 41 1.56 15.75 9.15
C ILE A 41 0.96 14.56 8.38
N ASP A 42 -0.34 14.31 8.55
CA ASP A 42 -1.06 13.25 7.82
C ASP A 42 -1.06 13.50 6.31
N GLN A 43 -0.93 14.76 5.86
CA GLN A 43 -0.81 15.12 4.45
C GLN A 43 0.39 14.43 3.79
N LEU A 44 1.54 14.43 4.46
CA LEU A 44 2.77 13.83 3.93
C LEU A 44 2.59 12.31 3.72
N PHE A 45 2.00 11.63 4.70
CA PHE A 45 1.75 10.20 4.63
C PHE A 45 0.68 9.85 3.58
N ALA A 46 -0.35 10.69 3.42
CA ALA A 46 -1.33 10.52 2.36
C ALA A 46 -0.69 10.67 0.96
N ILE A 47 0.20 11.65 0.78
CA ILE A 47 0.98 11.82 -0.45
C ILE A 47 1.84 10.58 -0.72
N PHE A 48 2.53 10.05 0.29
CA PHE A 48 3.30 8.80 0.14
C PHE A 48 2.42 7.64 -0.29
N GLY A 49 1.26 7.44 0.34
CA GLY A 49 0.30 6.42 -0.06
C GLY A 49 -0.11 6.51 -1.52
N LEU A 50 -0.44 7.71 -2.00
CA LEU A 50 -0.79 7.95 -3.40
C LEU A 50 0.37 7.72 -4.36
N ILE A 51 1.58 8.20 -4.03
CA ILE A 51 2.79 7.95 -4.85
C ILE A 51 3.03 6.45 -4.95
N GLY A 52 2.93 5.70 -3.85
CA GLY A 52 3.08 4.24 -3.86
C GLY A 52 2.06 3.53 -4.75
N ILE A 53 0.81 3.99 -4.78
CA ILE A 53 -0.20 3.49 -5.73
C ILE A 53 0.21 3.81 -7.18
N ILE A 54 0.58 5.06 -7.46
CA ILE A 54 0.94 5.52 -8.81
C ILE A 54 2.12 4.72 -9.35
N LEU A 55 3.15 4.47 -8.54
CA LEU A 55 4.32 3.68 -8.93
C LEU A 55 3.96 2.23 -9.30
N ASN A 56 2.87 1.68 -8.77
CA ASN A 56 2.37 0.36 -9.18
C ASN A 56 1.62 0.37 -10.53
N LEU A 57 1.09 1.52 -10.93
CA LEU A 57 0.34 1.73 -12.18
C LEU A 57 1.23 2.15 -13.34
N THR A 58 2.39 2.75 -13.06
CA THR A 58 3.34 3.14 -14.11
C THR A 58 3.95 1.89 -14.76
N LYS A 59 4.17 1.96 -16.08
CA LYS A 59 4.85 0.90 -16.86
C LYS A 59 6.35 0.84 -16.60
N TRP A 60 6.85 1.50 -15.55
CA TRP A 60 8.27 1.44 -15.22
C TRP A 60 8.61 -0.03 -15.05
N ARG A 61 9.62 -0.49 -15.82
CA ARG A 61 10.07 -1.90 -15.82
C ARG A 61 10.03 -2.38 -14.39
N THR A 62 9.33 -3.49 -14.14
CA THR A 62 9.08 -4.09 -12.84
C THR A 62 10.37 -4.40 -12.10
N ASN A 63 11.00 -3.36 -11.59
CA ASN A 63 12.26 -3.35 -10.89
C ASN A 63 11.93 -3.59 -9.42
N ILE A 64 12.69 -4.49 -8.79
CA ILE A 64 12.47 -4.84 -7.39
C ILE A 64 12.53 -3.62 -6.48
N ILE A 65 13.42 -2.68 -6.75
CA ILE A 65 13.60 -1.44 -5.97
C ILE A 65 12.33 -0.60 -6.03
N VAL A 66 11.78 -0.37 -7.22
CA VAL A 66 10.53 0.39 -7.38
C VAL A 66 9.38 -0.34 -6.67
N THR A 67 9.36 -1.67 -6.73
CA THR A 67 8.32 -2.49 -6.08
C THR A 67 8.36 -2.36 -4.56
N ILE A 68 9.56 -2.45 -3.96
CA ILE A 68 9.80 -2.30 -2.52
C ILE A 68 9.49 -0.87 -2.08
N LEU A 69 9.97 0.13 -2.82
CA LEU A 69 9.70 1.54 -2.53
C LEU A 69 8.19 1.80 -2.51
N SER A 70 7.47 1.29 -3.51
CA SER A 70 6.02 1.42 -3.59
C SER A 70 5.32 0.78 -2.39
N PHE A 71 5.81 -0.38 -1.92
CA PHE A 71 5.27 -1.04 -0.73
C PHE A 71 5.43 -0.19 0.52
N ILE A 72 6.63 0.33 0.75
CA ILE A 72 6.96 1.17 1.91
C ILE A 72 6.09 2.43 1.90
N LEU A 73 5.97 3.07 0.73
CA LEU A 73 5.15 4.27 0.54
C LEU A 73 3.67 3.99 0.82
N MET A 74 3.11 2.88 0.32
CA MET A 74 1.73 2.47 0.61
C MET A 74 1.51 2.10 2.08
N LEU A 75 2.47 1.46 2.74
CA LEU A 75 2.37 1.14 4.17
C LEU A 75 2.42 2.38 5.07
N SER A 76 3.18 3.41 4.67
CA SER A 76 3.44 4.58 5.52
C SER A 76 2.18 5.27 6.10
N PRO A 77 1.10 5.56 5.34
CA PRO A 77 -0.13 6.10 5.93
C PRO A 77 -0.84 5.14 6.88
N ILE A 78 -0.79 3.82 6.63
CA ILE A 78 -1.39 2.83 7.54
C ILE A 78 -0.63 2.82 8.87
N ILE A 79 0.69 2.75 8.81
CA ILE A 79 1.56 2.78 10.00
C ILE A 79 1.33 4.09 10.78
N SER A 80 1.26 5.23 10.09
CA SER A 80 0.98 6.51 10.72
C SER A 80 -0.35 6.49 11.50
N ARG A 81 -1.42 5.94 10.91
CA ARG A 81 -2.71 5.79 11.61
C ARG A 81 -2.63 4.86 12.81
N LEU A 82 -1.90 3.75 12.71
CA LEU A 82 -1.70 2.80 13.82
C LEU A 82 -0.88 3.38 14.97
N VAL A 83 0.00 4.35 14.69
CA VAL A 83 0.78 5.05 15.72
C VAL A 83 -0.03 6.14 16.41
N GLN A 84 -0.90 6.83 15.67
CA GLN A 84 -1.65 7.99 16.19
C GLN A 84 -2.98 7.63 16.86
N VAL A 85 -3.60 6.52 16.45
CA VAL A 85 -4.91 6.11 16.95
C VAL A 85 -4.75 4.84 17.80
N PRO A 86 -5.49 4.71 18.91
CA PRO A 86 -5.48 3.49 19.72
C PRO A 86 -5.71 2.24 18.87
N ILE A 87 -4.94 1.18 19.11
CA ILE A 87 -4.95 -0.03 18.28
C ILE A 87 -6.31 -0.74 18.31
N GLU A 88 -7.05 -0.58 19.40
CA GLU A 88 -8.39 -1.13 19.63
C GLU A 88 -9.40 -0.56 18.61
N MET A 89 -9.16 0.65 18.10
CA MET A 89 -9.96 1.28 17.04
C MET A 89 -9.70 0.68 15.65
N PHE A 90 -8.94 -0.40 15.56
CA PHE A 90 -8.72 -1.18 14.35
C PHE A 90 -9.17 -2.63 14.51
N ASP A 91 -9.80 -2.97 15.65
CA ASP A 91 -10.31 -4.32 15.91
C ASP A 91 -11.65 -4.59 15.22
N TYR A 92 -11.62 -4.57 13.88
CA TYR A 92 -12.74 -5.01 13.06
C TYR A 92 -12.27 -5.59 11.73
N LEU A 93 -13.04 -6.56 11.25
CA LEU A 93 -12.73 -7.34 10.06
C LEU A 93 -12.57 -6.48 8.79
N ALA A 94 -13.31 -5.37 8.68
CA ALA A 94 -13.24 -4.49 7.52
C ALA A 94 -11.93 -3.69 7.40
N PHE A 95 -11.12 -3.61 8.47
CA PHE A 95 -9.74 -3.13 8.40
C PHE A 95 -8.76 -4.29 8.29
N GLN A 96 -8.91 -5.30 9.17
CA GLN A 96 -7.97 -6.41 9.28
C GLN A 96 -7.89 -7.25 8.00
N ILE A 97 -9.02 -7.68 7.44
CA ILE A 97 -9.03 -8.58 6.27
C ILE A 97 -8.39 -7.90 5.04
N PRO A 98 -8.80 -6.69 4.60
CA PRO A 98 -8.18 -6.07 3.43
C PRO A 98 -6.70 -5.75 3.66
N LEU A 99 -6.32 -5.32 4.86
CA LEU A 99 -4.92 -5.06 5.22
C LEU A 99 -4.07 -6.33 5.14
N THR A 100 -4.53 -7.44 5.72
CA THR A 100 -3.82 -8.72 5.68
C THR A 100 -3.66 -9.23 4.25
N ILE A 101 -4.71 -9.16 3.43
CA ILE A 101 -4.63 -9.57 2.02
C ILE A 101 -3.63 -8.67 1.29
N PHE A 102 -3.67 -7.36 1.48
CA PHE A 102 -2.71 -6.42 0.91
C PHE A 102 -1.27 -6.81 1.26
N ILE A 103 -0.96 -6.99 2.55
CA ILE A 103 0.41 -7.32 2.99
C ILE A 103 0.89 -8.63 2.37
N ILE A 104 0.11 -9.71 2.47
CA ILE A 104 0.52 -11.03 1.99
C ILE A 104 0.71 -11.03 0.46
N THR A 105 -0.26 -10.49 -0.27
CA THR A 105 -0.21 -10.47 -1.74
C THR A 105 0.89 -9.55 -2.25
N TYR A 106 1.13 -8.41 -1.60
CA TYR A 106 2.19 -7.49 -1.99
C TYR A 106 3.58 -8.08 -1.68
N LEU A 107 3.79 -8.71 -0.52
CA LEU A 107 5.04 -9.43 -0.23
C LEU A 107 5.30 -10.55 -1.25
N THR A 108 4.26 -11.28 -1.65
CA THR A 108 4.34 -12.29 -2.71
C THR A 108 4.76 -11.64 -4.05
N TYR A 109 4.20 -10.48 -4.39
CA TYR A 109 4.57 -9.72 -5.57
C TYR A 109 6.04 -9.26 -5.56
N ILE A 110 6.55 -8.83 -4.39
CA ILE A 110 7.98 -8.50 -4.20
C ILE A 110 8.85 -9.73 -4.48
N ILE A 111 8.53 -10.89 -3.90
CA ILE A 111 9.32 -12.12 -4.09
C ILE A 111 9.35 -12.54 -5.56
N ILE A 112 8.23 -12.45 -6.28
CA ILE A 112 8.17 -12.76 -7.71
C ILE A 112 9.09 -11.83 -8.51
N ASN A 113 9.04 -10.51 -8.24
CA ASN A 113 9.92 -9.54 -8.90
C ASN A 113 11.40 -9.81 -8.61
N ALA A 114 11.75 -10.12 -7.36
CA ALA A 114 13.13 -10.43 -6.98
C ALA A 114 13.66 -11.67 -7.72
N LYS A 115 12.83 -12.70 -7.86
CA LYS A 115 13.20 -13.91 -8.62
C LYS A 115 13.41 -13.62 -10.10
N GLU A 116 12.51 -12.85 -10.72
CA GLU A 116 12.64 -12.48 -12.13
C GLU A 116 13.91 -11.66 -12.39
N GLU A 117 14.23 -10.70 -11.50
CA GLU A 117 15.44 -9.88 -11.62
C GLU A 117 16.71 -10.73 -11.50
N LEU A 118 16.77 -11.65 -10.52
CA LEU A 118 17.89 -12.59 -10.38
C LEU A 118 18.08 -13.49 -11.61
N LEU A 119 17.00 -13.96 -12.23
CA LEU A 119 17.08 -14.77 -13.46
C LEU A 119 17.63 -13.96 -14.63
N VAL A 120 17.20 -12.71 -14.79
CA VAL A 120 17.71 -11.81 -15.83
C VAL A 120 19.20 -11.54 -15.62
N THR A 121 19.63 -11.25 -14.40
CA THR A 121 21.06 -11.03 -14.10
C THR A 121 21.90 -12.26 -14.41
N ARG A 122 21.42 -13.47 -14.09
CA ARG A 122 22.13 -14.72 -14.39
C ARG A 122 22.20 -15.04 -15.88
N ALA A 123 21.19 -14.67 -16.67
CA ALA A 123 21.19 -14.91 -18.12
C ALA A 123 22.15 -13.98 -18.90
N LEU A 124 22.63 -12.90 -18.26
CA LEU A 124 23.58 -11.94 -18.83
C LEU A 124 25.04 -12.23 -18.45
N GLN A 125 25.28 -13.24 -17.60
CA GLN A 125 26.60 -13.75 -17.20
C GLN A 125 26.98 -14.97 -18.03
#